data_AF-A0A2V9HKD9-F1
#
_entry.id   AF-A0A2V9HKD9-F1
#
_cell.length_a   1.000
_cell.length_b   1.000
_cell.length_c   1.000
_cell.angle_alpha   90.00
_cell.angle_beta   90.00
_cell.angle_gamma   90.00
#
_symmetry.space_group_name_H-M   'P 1'
#
loop_
_entity.id
_entity.type
_entity.pdbx_description
1 polymer ?
#
loop_
_entity_poly.entity_id
_entity_poly.type
_entity_poly.pdbx_seq_one_letter_code
_entity_poly.pdbx_strand_id
1 'polypeptide(L)'
;MSGTSETSSTANSQPVVGRGRLLQVLGMWFGMAAAIGNTIAAGIVRTPGDVARLLPNAWMFLGVWVLGGLYAFSGASSMAELGAAIPRSGGQYNFSRRALGDYAGFIVGWSDWLSTCGTAAAVAIVIAEYSGALFPVLTGNLTVLGHMRIELIVAVFVILGFFVLQWRGIRWGSGAQLSTAAFKTGAFLILVMACFLLGGPAHRATQQSTTSSLALPSGWPLIVAIMLGLQGVIYTVDGWDGIIYFGEEVRNPGR
;
A
#
# COMPACT_ATOMS: atom_id res chain seq x y z
N MET A 1 -63.37 -39.30 -3.31
CA MET A 1 -62.01 -39.31 -2.69
C MET A 1 -60.99 -39.33 -3.81
N SER A 2 -60.33 -38.21 -4.09
CA SER A 2 -59.05 -38.08 -4.81
C SER A 2 -58.90 -36.61 -5.22
N GLY A 3 -58.35 -35.79 -4.31
CA GLY A 3 -57.93 -34.43 -4.59
C GLY A 3 -56.41 -34.44 -4.69
N THR A 4 -55.90 -34.10 -5.87
CA THR A 4 -54.48 -34.13 -6.24
C THR A 4 -53.65 -33.12 -5.47
N SER A 5 -52.52 -33.59 -4.96
CA SER A 5 -51.45 -32.82 -4.30
C SER A 5 -50.76 -31.88 -5.27
N GLU A 6 -50.89 -30.57 -5.06
CA GLU A 6 -49.99 -29.57 -5.66
C GLU A 6 -48.69 -29.54 -4.88
N THR A 7 -47.65 -30.14 -5.45
CA THR A 7 -46.27 -29.98 -4.98
C THR A 7 -45.78 -28.59 -5.35
N SER A 8 -45.61 -27.74 -4.34
CA SER A 8 -44.91 -26.46 -4.42
C SER A 8 -43.45 -26.69 -4.81
N SER A 9 -43.14 -26.51 -6.09
CA SER A 9 -41.77 -26.43 -6.60
C SER A 9 -41.14 -25.11 -6.16
N THR A 10 -40.35 -25.15 -5.08
CA THR A 10 -39.42 -24.07 -4.74
C THR A 10 -38.32 -24.02 -5.80
N ALA A 11 -38.56 -23.24 -6.85
CA ALA A 11 -37.55 -22.94 -7.86
C ALA A 11 -36.37 -22.22 -7.18
N ASN A 12 -35.28 -22.95 -7.02
CA ASN A 12 -34.00 -22.47 -6.53
C ASN A 12 -33.45 -21.44 -7.54
N SER A 13 -33.70 -20.15 -7.30
CA SER A 13 -33.20 -19.06 -8.11
C SER A 13 -31.70 -18.89 -7.86
N GLN A 14 -30.88 -19.70 -8.54
CA GLN A 14 -29.47 -19.44 -8.70
C GLN A 14 -29.31 -18.05 -9.36
N PRO A 15 -28.55 -17.11 -8.77
CA PRO A 15 -28.38 -15.79 -9.36
C PRO A 15 -27.66 -15.96 -10.71
N VAL A 16 -28.37 -15.62 -11.78
CA VAL A 16 -27.79 -15.57 -13.14
C VAL A 16 -26.67 -14.53 -13.10
N VAL A 17 -25.42 -14.98 -13.19
CA VAL A 17 -24.27 -14.08 -13.34
C VAL A 17 -24.42 -13.38 -14.68
N GLY A 18 -24.88 -12.13 -14.66
CA GLY A 18 -25.00 -11.31 -15.85
C GLY A 18 -23.64 -11.16 -16.54
N ARG A 19 -23.58 -11.43 -17.85
CA ARG A 19 -22.39 -11.18 -18.68
C ARG A 19 -21.92 -9.73 -18.46
N GLY A 20 -20.65 -9.56 -18.07
CA GLY A 20 -20.02 -8.26 -17.89
C GLY A 20 -19.91 -7.74 -16.45
N ARG A 21 -20.25 -8.54 -15.42
CA ARG A 21 -20.07 -8.16 -14.01
C ARG A 21 -18.99 -9.00 -13.34
N LEU A 22 -18.09 -8.33 -12.60
CA LEU A 22 -17.03 -9.02 -11.85
C LEU A 22 -17.60 -9.84 -10.68
N LEU A 23 -16.90 -10.90 -10.30
CA LEU A 23 -17.33 -11.80 -9.22
C LEU A 23 -17.08 -11.14 -7.86
N GLN A 24 -18.11 -11.05 -7.02
CA GLN A 24 -18.00 -10.53 -5.66
C GLN A 24 -17.37 -11.55 -4.71
N VAL A 25 -16.05 -11.66 -4.75
CA VAL A 25 -15.26 -12.65 -3.99
C VAL A 25 -14.43 -12.06 -2.87
N LEU A 26 -14.23 -10.74 -2.85
CA LEU A 26 -13.43 -10.05 -1.84
C LEU A 26 -14.30 -9.64 -0.66
N GLY A 27 -13.82 -9.88 0.55
CA GLY A 27 -14.53 -9.54 1.80
C GLY A 27 -13.88 -8.38 2.55
N MET A 28 -14.50 -7.99 3.66
CA MET A 28 -14.01 -6.93 4.56
C MET A 28 -12.56 -7.13 5.00
N TRP A 29 -12.15 -8.37 5.31
CA TRP A 29 -10.77 -8.68 5.70
C TRP A 29 -9.75 -8.38 4.60
N PHE A 30 -10.12 -8.60 3.34
CA PHE A 30 -9.27 -8.20 2.22
C PHE A 30 -9.19 -6.67 2.15
N GLY A 31 -10.30 -5.95 2.31
CA GLY A 31 -10.30 -4.49 2.31
C GLY A 31 -9.39 -3.89 3.39
N MET A 32 -9.47 -4.40 4.63
CA MET A 32 -8.57 -3.99 5.70
C MET A 32 -7.12 -4.38 5.42
N ALA A 33 -6.86 -5.58 4.91
CA ALA A 33 -5.50 -6.02 4.55
C ALA A 33 -4.92 -5.23 3.37
N ALA A 34 -5.75 -4.79 2.42
CA ALA A 34 -5.35 -3.92 1.33
C ALA A 34 -4.96 -2.54 1.86
N ALA A 35 -5.85 -1.89 2.62
CA ALA A 35 -5.58 -0.57 3.21
C ALA A 35 -4.35 -0.59 4.13
N ILE A 36 -4.32 -1.49 5.12
CA ILE A 36 -3.20 -1.59 6.08
C ILE A 36 -1.92 -2.05 5.39
N GLY A 37 -1.99 -3.08 4.53
CA GLY A 37 -0.82 -3.67 3.88
C GLY A 37 -0.15 -2.73 2.86
N ASN A 38 -0.94 -1.89 2.20
CA ASN A 38 -0.44 -0.88 1.27
C ASN A 38 0.15 0.30 2.03
N THR A 39 -0.51 0.79 3.08
CA THR A 39 0.02 1.87 3.93
C THR A 39 1.28 1.46 4.69
N ILE A 40 1.34 0.24 5.25
CA ILE A 40 2.55 -0.28 5.88
C ILE A 40 3.49 -0.80 4.78
N ALA A 41 4.16 0.13 4.09
CA ALA A 41 5.14 -0.14 3.05
C ALA A 41 6.59 0.06 3.52
N ALA A 42 7.55 0.00 2.59
CA ALA A 42 8.96 0.27 2.89
C ALA A 42 9.21 1.68 3.46
N GLY A 43 8.32 2.64 3.19
CA GLY A 43 8.41 4.01 3.68
C GLY A 43 8.56 4.08 5.21
N ILE A 44 7.79 3.30 5.98
CA ILE A 44 7.83 3.42 7.45
C ILE A 44 9.15 2.96 8.07
N VAL A 45 9.93 2.14 7.36
CA VAL A 45 11.23 1.64 7.84
C VAL A 45 12.36 2.61 7.51
N ARG A 46 12.24 3.39 6.43
CA ARG A 46 13.29 4.29 5.95
C ARG A 46 13.02 5.76 6.29
N THR A 47 11.82 6.23 5.96
CA THR A 47 11.44 7.64 6.04
C THR A 47 11.59 8.26 7.44
N PRO A 48 11.27 7.59 8.56
CA PRO A 48 11.46 8.21 9.88
C PRO A 48 12.90 8.65 10.14
N GLY A 49 13.89 7.89 9.67
CA GLY A 49 15.30 8.25 9.80
C GLY A 49 15.66 9.50 8.98
N ASP A 50 15.15 9.59 7.75
CA ASP A 50 15.38 10.75 6.88
C ASP A 50 14.67 12.00 7.40
N VAL A 51 13.42 11.88 7.88
CA VAL A 51 12.67 12.98 8.50
C VAL A 51 13.34 13.43 9.80
N ALA A 52 13.86 12.53 10.63
CA ALA A 52 14.57 12.88 11.86
C ALA A 52 15.88 13.64 11.59
N ARG A 53 16.54 13.39 10.45
CA ARG A 53 17.72 14.16 10.02
C ARG A 53 17.36 15.57 9.55
N LEU A 54 16.22 15.74 8.89
CA LEU A 54 15.70 17.03 8.45
C LEU A 54 15.16 17.88 9.62
N LEU A 55 14.48 17.22 10.55
CA LEU A 55 13.80 17.83 11.70
C LEU A 55 14.31 17.19 13.01
N PRO A 56 15.50 17.58 13.51
CA PRO A 56 16.09 17.00 14.71
C PRO A 56 15.33 17.34 16.00
N ASN A 57 14.32 18.21 15.95
CA ASN A 57 13.45 18.53 17.06
C ASN A 57 12.28 17.53 17.16
N ALA A 58 12.14 16.88 18.31
CA ALA A 58 11.13 15.85 18.54
C ALA A 58 9.69 16.34 18.31
N TRP A 59 9.36 17.58 18.67
CA TRP A 59 8.02 18.14 18.49
C TRP A 59 7.70 18.42 17.03
N MET A 60 8.67 18.94 16.26
CA MET A 60 8.50 19.16 14.83
C MET A 60 8.43 17.84 14.07
N PHE A 61 9.27 16.87 14.44
CA PHE A 61 9.22 15.51 13.93
C PHE A 61 7.83 14.90 14.15
N LEU A 62 7.34 14.86 15.38
CA LEU A 62 6.00 14.33 15.67
C LEU A 62 4.89 15.15 14.98
N GLY A 63 5.05 16.47 14.91
CA GLY A 63 4.11 17.37 14.25
C GLY A 63 3.88 17.03 12.78
N VAL A 64 4.93 16.77 12.00
CA VAL A 64 4.77 16.38 10.58
C VAL A 64 4.09 15.02 10.43
N TRP A 65 4.32 14.08 11.35
CA TRP A 65 3.62 12.79 11.36
C TRP A 65 2.13 12.95 11.68
N VAL A 66 1.78 13.79 12.66
CA VAL A 66 0.38 14.10 12.97
C VAL A 66 -0.32 14.76 11.78
N LEU A 67 0.32 15.73 11.13
CA LEU A 67 -0.23 16.38 9.94
C LEU A 67 -0.43 15.39 8.78
N GLY A 68 0.55 14.52 8.53
CA GLY A 68 0.41 13.47 7.52
C GLY A 68 -0.70 12.46 7.84
N GLY A 69 -0.87 12.11 9.12
CA GLY A 69 -1.98 11.28 9.58
C GLY A 69 -3.35 11.92 9.40
N LEU A 70 -3.48 13.21 9.71
CA LEU A 70 -4.72 13.98 9.48
C LEU A 70 -5.05 14.09 7.99
N TYR A 71 -4.04 14.28 7.14
CA TYR A 71 -4.18 14.25 5.69
C TYR A 71 -4.74 12.89 5.21
N ALA A 72 -4.09 11.79 5.63
CA ALA A 72 -4.52 10.45 5.25
C ALA A 72 -5.94 10.14 5.77
N PHE A 73 -6.26 10.51 7.01
CA PHE A 73 -7.58 10.31 7.60
C PHE A 73 -8.69 11.04 6.83
N SER A 74 -8.44 12.30 6.45
CA SER A 74 -9.40 13.11 5.69
C SER A 74 -9.61 12.55 4.27
N GLY A 75 -8.52 12.14 3.61
CA GLY A 75 -8.57 11.50 2.29
C GLY A 75 -9.29 10.16 2.32
N ALA A 76 -8.94 9.29 3.27
CA ALA A 76 -9.54 7.97 3.42
C ALA A 76 -11.04 8.03 3.70
N SER A 77 -11.47 8.94 4.57
CA SER A 77 -12.90 9.15 4.85
C SER A 77 -13.67 9.56 3.60
N SER A 78 -13.13 10.51 2.83
CA SER A 78 -13.74 10.99 1.59
C SER A 78 -13.80 9.90 0.51
N MET A 79 -12.73 9.11 0.36
CA MET A 79 -12.73 8.00 -0.61
C MET A 79 -13.58 6.82 -0.18
N ALA A 80 -13.75 6.58 1.13
CA ALA A 80 -14.65 5.54 1.61
C ALA A 80 -16.10 5.85 1.18
N GLU A 81 -16.55 7.09 1.34
CA GLU A 81 -17.87 7.53 0.87
C GLU A 81 -18.03 7.38 -0.65
N LEU A 82 -17.03 7.83 -1.43
CA LEU A 82 -17.05 7.71 -2.88
C LEU A 82 -17.02 6.25 -3.37
N GLY A 83 -16.19 5.41 -2.74
CA GLY A 83 -16.08 3.98 -3.05
C GLY A 83 -17.36 3.21 -2.72
N ALA A 84 -18.03 3.57 -1.63
CA ALA A 84 -19.33 3.03 -1.26
C ALA A 84 -20.44 3.48 -2.23
N ALA A 85 -20.44 4.76 -2.63
CA ALA A 85 -21.45 5.33 -3.52
C ALA A 85 -21.29 4.89 -4.98
N ILE A 86 -20.06 4.68 -5.44
CA ILE A 86 -19.73 4.29 -6.82
C ILE A 86 -18.80 3.07 -6.78
N PRO A 87 -19.33 1.86 -6.49
CA PRO A 87 -18.53 0.65 -6.34
C PRO A 87 -18.17 0.07 -7.72
N ARG A 88 -17.33 0.79 -8.47
CA ARG A 88 -16.80 0.41 -9.78
C ARG A 88 -15.31 0.16 -9.71
N SER A 89 -14.85 -0.89 -10.37
CA SER A 89 -13.42 -1.19 -10.49
C SER A 89 -12.74 -0.18 -11.41
N GLY A 90 -11.52 0.23 -11.06
CA GLY A 90 -10.76 1.28 -11.76
C GLY A 90 -10.39 2.49 -10.90
N GLY A 91 -10.76 2.50 -9.62
CA GLY A 91 -10.28 3.46 -8.63
C GLY A 91 -10.56 4.92 -8.99
N GLN A 92 -9.54 5.78 -8.83
CA GLN A 92 -9.67 7.24 -8.95
C GLN A 92 -10.17 7.71 -10.33
N TYR A 93 -9.91 6.91 -11.37
CA TYR A 93 -10.43 7.15 -12.72
C TYR A 93 -11.96 7.29 -12.73
N ASN A 94 -12.69 6.41 -12.04
CA ASN A 94 -14.15 6.39 -12.06
C ASN A 94 -14.73 7.66 -11.43
N PHE A 95 -14.13 8.13 -10.34
CA PHE A 95 -14.57 9.34 -9.65
C PHE A 95 -14.29 10.59 -10.48
N SER A 96 -13.08 10.69 -11.01
CA SER A 96 -12.64 11.83 -11.82
C SER A 96 -13.44 11.95 -13.11
N ARG A 97 -13.65 10.83 -13.80
CA ARG A 97 -14.49 10.79 -15.01
C ARG A 97 -15.92 11.21 -14.72
N ARG A 98 -16.50 10.78 -13.59
CA ARG A 98 -17.88 11.10 -13.24
C ARG A 98 -18.07 12.56 -12.81
N ALA A 99 -17.08 13.14 -12.13
CA ALA A 99 -17.14 14.52 -11.65
C ALA A 99 -16.74 15.56 -12.71
N LEU A 100 -15.73 15.26 -13.53
CA LEU A 100 -15.05 16.23 -14.40
C LEU A 100 -15.13 15.88 -15.90
N GLY A 101 -15.73 14.74 -16.25
CA GLY A 101 -15.90 14.29 -17.64
C GLY A 101 -14.75 13.44 -18.18
N ASP A 102 -14.88 13.03 -19.45
CA ASP A 102 -14.04 12.00 -20.05
C ASP A 102 -12.55 12.41 -20.18
N TYR A 103 -12.26 13.69 -20.44
CA TYR A 103 -10.87 14.16 -20.62
C TYR A 103 -10.09 14.12 -19.30
N ALA A 104 -10.67 14.66 -18.22
CA ALA A 104 -10.07 14.60 -16.89
C ALA A 104 -9.93 13.15 -16.41
N GLY A 105 -10.96 12.32 -16.64
CA GLY A 105 -10.89 10.89 -16.40
C GLY A 105 -9.73 10.23 -17.15
N PHE A 106 -9.57 10.51 -18.44
CA PHE A 106 -8.47 9.97 -19.26
C PHE A 106 -7.09 10.33 -18.69
N ILE A 107 -6.85 11.59 -18.32
CA ILE A 107 -5.57 12.01 -17.73
C ILE A 107 -5.31 11.26 -16.43
N VAL A 108 -6.30 11.24 -15.52
CA VAL A 108 -6.16 10.55 -14.22
C VAL A 108 -5.89 9.07 -14.41
N GLY A 109 -6.65 8.39 -15.27
CA GLY A 109 -6.45 6.96 -15.55
C GLY A 109 -5.08 6.65 -16.15
N TRP A 110 -4.58 7.49 -17.05
CA TRP A 110 -3.24 7.32 -17.62
C TRP A 110 -2.12 7.55 -16.61
N SER A 111 -2.22 8.61 -15.80
CA SER A 111 -1.26 8.91 -14.74
C SER A 111 -1.23 7.80 -13.69
N ASP A 112 -2.41 7.31 -13.28
CA ASP A 112 -2.57 6.23 -12.32
C ASP A 112 -1.98 4.90 -12.83
N TRP A 113 -2.24 4.56 -14.09
CA TRP A 113 -1.67 3.36 -14.72
C TRP A 113 -0.13 3.41 -14.77
N LEU A 114 0.45 4.53 -15.22
CA LEU A 114 1.90 4.71 -15.27
C LEU A 114 2.52 4.68 -13.86
N SER A 115 1.86 5.30 -12.88
CA SER A 115 2.29 5.28 -11.48
C SER A 115 2.31 3.86 -10.92
N THR A 116 1.26 3.08 -11.21
CA THR A 116 1.16 1.67 -10.76
C THR A 116 2.27 0.81 -11.39
N CYS A 117 2.55 0.98 -12.68
CA CYS A 117 3.66 0.30 -13.34
C CYS A 117 5.02 0.66 -12.72
N GLY A 118 5.27 1.95 -12.46
CA GLY A 118 6.49 2.43 -11.82
C GLY A 118 6.66 1.88 -10.40
N THR A 119 5.57 1.88 -9.62
CA THR A 119 5.57 1.36 -8.24
C THR A 119 5.86 -0.14 -8.22
N ALA A 120 5.23 -0.93 -9.10
CA ALA A 120 5.50 -2.37 -9.20
C ALA A 120 6.97 -2.65 -9.55
N ALA A 121 7.56 -1.89 -10.47
CA ALA A 121 8.96 -2.01 -10.82
C ALA A 121 9.89 -1.63 -9.66
N ALA A 122 9.60 -0.52 -8.97
CA ALA A 122 10.38 -0.07 -7.81
C ALA A 122 10.37 -1.10 -6.68
N VAL A 123 9.20 -1.67 -6.35
CA VAL A 123 9.08 -2.72 -5.34
C VAL A 123 9.88 -3.98 -5.73
N ALA A 124 9.84 -4.38 -7.00
CA ALA A 124 10.61 -5.53 -7.47
C ALA A 124 12.13 -5.32 -7.36
N ILE A 125 12.62 -4.11 -7.68
CA ILE A 125 14.03 -3.73 -7.50
C ILE A 125 14.43 -3.80 -6.03
N VAL A 126 13.60 -3.25 -5.14
CA VAL A 126 13.86 -3.27 -3.69
C VAL A 126 13.90 -4.69 -3.15
N ILE A 127 12.99 -5.57 -3.58
CA ILE A 127 13.02 -7.00 -3.21
C ILE A 127 14.32 -7.65 -3.70
N ALA A 128 14.76 -7.34 -4.92
CA ALA A 128 16.01 -7.86 -5.44
C ALA A 128 17.24 -7.40 -4.64
N GLU A 129 17.30 -6.12 -4.27
CA GLU A 129 18.38 -5.53 -3.46
C GLU A 129 18.45 -6.19 -2.07
N TYR A 130 17.31 -6.32 -1.37
CA TYR A 130 17.27 -7.00 -0.07
C TYR A 130 17.56 -8.50 -0.18
N SER A 131 17.16 -9.16 -1.27
CA SER A 131 17.51 -10.56 -1.52
C SER A 131 19.02 -10.72 -1.70
N GLY A 132 19.69 -9.77 -2.34
CA GLY A 132 21.14 -9.70 -2.41
C GLY A 132 21.78 -9.62 -1.02
N ALA A 133 21.31 -8.71 -0.18
CA ALA A 133 21.82 -8.56 1.19
C ALA A 133 21.66 -9.83 2.05
N LEU A 134 20.58 -10.60 1.85
CA LEU A 134 20.30 -11.85 2.56
C LEU A 134 21.07 -13.04 2.01
N PHE A 135 21.23 -13.11 0.69
CA PHE A 135 21.88 -14.20 -0.01
C PHE A 135 23.05 -13.66 -0.83
N PRO A 136 24.28 -13.62 -0.28
CA PRO A 136 25.45 -13.08 -0.97
C PRO A 136 25.73 -13.72 -2.33
N VAL A 137 25.26 -14.95 -2.58
CA VAL A 137 25.33 -15.60 -3.90
C VAL A 137 24.61 -14.81 -5.00
N LEU A 138 23.62 -13.99 -4.65
CA LEU A 138 22.88 -13.10 -5.54
C LEU A 138 23.56 -11.73 -5.73
N THR A 139 24.58 -11.40 -4.94
CA THR A 139 25.34 -10.14 -5.01
C THR A 139 26.58 -10.21 -5.90
N GLY A 140 26.77 -11.31 -6.63
CA GLY A 140 27.88 -11.43 -7.55
C GLY A 140 27.85 -10.34 -8.63
N ASN A 141 29.01 -9.76 -8.95
CA ASN A 141 29.27 -9.09 -10.23
C ASN A 141 29.26 -10.10 -11.40
N LEU A 142 28.35 -11.08 -11.41
CA LEU A 142 28.10 -11.88 -12.60
C LEU A 142 27.24 -11.01 -13.49
N THR A 143 27.90 -10.21 -14.32
CA THR A 143 27.31 -9.65 -15.53
C THR A 143 26.86 -10.82 -16.40
N VAL A 144 25.59 -11.20 -16.26
CA VAL A 144 24.96 -12.12 -17.20
C VAL A 144 24.84 -11.34 -18.52
N LEU A 145 25.39 -11.88 -19.60
CA LEU A 145 25.38 -11.22 -20.93
C LEU A 145 26.00 -9.80 -20.91
N GLY A 146 27.19 -9.65 -20.33
CA GLY A 146 28.07 -8.49 -20.52
C GLY A 146 27.71 -7.20 -19.75
N HIS A 147 26.44 -6.93 -19.44
CA HIS A 147 26.03 -5.68 -18.78
C HIS A 147 24.82 -5.78 -17.81
N MET A 148 24.16 -6.94 -17.69
CA MET A 148 22.96 -7.05 -16.84
C MET A 148 23.33 -7.40 -15.39
N ARG A 149 22.90 -6.56 -14.44
CA ARG A 149 23.03 -6.82 -12.99
C ARG A 149 22.11 -7.98 -12.59
N ILE A 150 22.60 -8.94 -11.79
CA ILE A 150 21.79 -10.07 -11.27
C ILE A 150 20.51 -9.58 -10.59
N GLU A 151 20.58 -8.45 -9.88
CA GLU A 151 19.44 -7.81 -9.22
C GLU A 151 18.27 -7.52 -10.19
N LEU A 152 18.56 -7.11 -11.44
CA LEU A 152 17.52 -6.87 -12.45
C LEU A 152 16.85 -8.17 -12.87
N ILE A 153 17.62 -9.25 -12.98
CA ILE A 153 17.09 -10.58 -13.30
C ILE A 153 16.16 -11.05 -12.17
N VAL A 154 16.59 -10.90 -10.91
CA VAL A 154 15.76 -11.22 -9.75
C VAL A 154 14.48 -10.38 -9.75
N ALA A 155 14.56 -9.06 -9.99
CA ALA A 155 13.40 -8.18 -10.06
C ALA A 155 12.40 -8.62 -11.16
N VAL A 156 12.89 -8.98 -12.36
CA VAL A 156 12.05 -9.51 -13.44
C VAL A 156 11.37 -10.81 -13.02
N PHE A 157 12.10 -11.74 -12.40
CA PHE A 157 11.51 -12.98 -11.88
C PHE A 157 10.47 -12.74 -10.79
N VAL A 158 10.68 -11.74 -9.92
CA VAL A 158 9.69 -11.33 -8.91
C VAL A 158 8.42 -10.84 -9.59
N ILE A 159 8.51 -9.95 -10.59
CA ILE A 159 7.36 -9.47 -11.35
C ILE A 159 6.63 -10.63 -12.04
N LEU A 160 7.36 -11.52 -12.71
CA LEU A 160 6.78 -12.70 -13.36
C LEU A 160 6.11 -13.64 -12.35
N GLY A 161 6.69 -13.82 -11.17
CA GLY A 161 6.12 -14.62 -10.09
C GLY A 161 4.79 -14.06 -9.61
N PHE A 162 4.74 -12.75 -9.33
CA PHE A 162 3.48 -12.07 -8.98
C PHE A 162 2.48 -12.08 -10.14
N PHE A 163 2.92 -11.93 -11.39
CA PHE A 163 2.05 -12.06 -12.56
C PHE A 163 1.39 -13.44 -12.62
N VAL A 164 2.15 -14.53 -12.46
CA VAL A 164 1.62 -15.90 -12.45
C VAL A 164 0.67 -16.13 -11.27
N LEU A 165 0.98 -15.57 -10.10
CA LEU A 165 0.12 -15.63 -8.91
C LEU A 165 -1.22 -14.94 -9.18
N GLN A 166 -1.19 -13.73 -9.75
CA GLN A 166 -2.39 -12.95 -10.07
C GLN A 166 -3.18 -13.57 -11.23
N TRP A 167 -2.50 -14.20 -12.20
CA TRP A 167 -3.11 -14.89 -13.33
C TRP A 167 -3.97 -16.09 -12.89
N ARG A 168 -3.60 -16.77 -11.80
CA ARG A 168 -4.41 -17.86 -11.21
C ARG A 168 -5.74 -17.39 -10.62
N GLY A 169 -5.93 -16.08 -10.49
CA GLY A 169 -7.18 -15.45 -10.11
C GLY A 169 -7.10 -14.71 -8.78
N ILE A 170 -8.05 -13.78 -8.62
CA ILE A 170 -8.08 -12.81 -7.52
C ILE A 170 -8.13 -13.44 -6.12
N ARG A 171 -8.61 -14.68 -5.96
CA ARG A 171 -8.63 -15.37 -4.66
C ARG A 171 -7.21 -15.66 -4.15
N TRP A 172 -6.30 -16.04 -5.04
CA TRP A 172 -4.90 -16.26 -4.70
C TRP A 172 -4.22 -14.94 -4.37
N GLY A 173 -4.49 -13.89 -5.16
CA GLY A 173 -4.05 -12.53 -4.87
C GLY A 173 -4.51 -12.03 -3.51
N SER A 174 -5.79 -12.23 -3.19
CA SER A 174 -6.37 -11.89 -1.88
C SER A 174 -5.70 -12.64 -0.73
N GLY A 175 -5.39 -13.93 -0.90
CA GLY A 175 -4.67 -14.70 0.11
C GLY A 175 -3.25 -14.21 0.32
N ALA A 176 -2.55 -13.88 -0.77
CA ALA A 176 -1.20 -13.32 -0.72
C ALA A 176 -1.18 -11.93 -0.06
N GLN A 177 -2.15 -11.08 -0.39
CA GLN A 177 -2.33 -9.76 0.24
C GLN A 177 -2.56 -9.90 1.74
N LEU A 178 -3.49 -10.76 2.16
CA LEU A 178 -3.80 -10.98 3.57
C LEU A 178 -2.58 -11.49 4.35
N SER A 179 -1.88 -12.47 3.79
CA SER A 179 -0.67 -13.05 4.40
C SER A 179 0.45 -12.02 4.54
N THR A 180 0.69 -11.25 3.48
CA THR A 180 1.74 -10.23 3.46
C THR A 180 1.42 -9.08 4.40
N ALA A 181 0.17 -8.62 4.43
CA ALA A 181 -0.29 -7.58 5.35
C ALA A 181 -0.16 -8.04 6.82
N ALA A 182 -0.60 -9.27 7.13
CA ALA A 182 -0.48 -9.83 8.46
C ALA A 182 0.99 -9.96 8.90
N PHE A 183 1.86 -10.49 8.03
CA PHE A 183 3.28 -10.62 8.32
C PHE A 183 3.96 -9.27 8.54
N LYS A 184 3.76 -8.29 7.64
CA LYS A 184 4.34 -6.94 7.75
C LYS A 184 3.85 -6.24 9.02
N THR A 185 2.56 -6.33 9.32
CA THR A 185 1.98 -5.74 10.53
C THR A 185 2.55 -6.39 11.78
N GLY A 186 2.60 -7.73 11.83
CA GLY A 186 3.18 -8.46 12.95
C GLY A 186 4.66 -8.14 13.18
N ALA A 187 5.46 -8.12 12.10
CA ALA A 187 6.87 -7.75 12.17
C ALA A 187 7.07 -6.32 12.67
N PHE A 188 6.22 -5.38 12.22
CA PHE A 188 6.27 -4.00 12.67
C PHE A 188 5.88 -3.87 14.16
N LEU A 189 4.85 -4.57 14.63
CA LEU A 189 4.49 -4.59 16.05
C LEU A 189 5.61 -5.16 16.92
N ILE A 190 6.26 -6.24 16.46
CA ILE A 190 7.43 -6.82 17.14
C ILE A 190 8.57 -5.80 17.21
N LEU A 191 8.85 -5.09 16.11
CA LEU A 191 9.85 -4.04 16.09
C LEU A 191 9.55 -2.94 17.11
N VAL A 192 8.30 -2.45 17.15
CA VAL A 192 7.86 -1.44 18.12
C VAL A 192 8.06 -1.94 19.56
N MET A 193 7.62 -3.17 19.87
CA MET A 193 7.83 -3.77 21.19
C MET A 193 9.32 -3.90 21.54
N ALA A 194 10.15 -4.33 20.59
CA ALA A 194 11.59 -4.44 20.77
C ALA A 194 12.23 -3.06 21.03
N CYS A 195 11.77 -1.99 20.38
CA CYS A 195 12.23 -0.63 20.65
C CYS A 195 11.94 -0.21 22.11
N PHE A 196 10.77 -0.53 22.66
CA PHE A 196 10.43 -0.19 24.05
C PHE A 196 11.17 -1.07 25.08
N LEU A 197 11.36 -2.36 24.80
CA LEU A 197 11.98 -3.31 25.73
C LEU A 197 13.50 -3.29 25.70
N LEU A 198 14.10 -3.18 24.51
CA LEU A 198 15.54 -3.31 24.26
C LEU A 198 16.19 -1.99 23.85
N GLY A 199 15.43 -0.93 23.62
CA GLY A 199 15.96 0.36 23.15
C GLY A 199 16.75 1.16 24.19
N GLY A 200 16.79 0.73 25.46
CA GLY A 200 17.47 1.44 26.55
C GLY A 200 18.95 1.81 26.27
N PRO A 201 19.80 0.91 25.74
CA PRO A 201 21.18 1.24 25.36
C PRO A 201 21.26 2.19 24.16
N ALA A 202 20.41 2.02 23.15
CA ALA A 202 20.35 2.90 21.98
C ALA A 202 19.89 4.32 22.36
N HIS A 203 18.87 4.43 23.21
CA HIS A 203 18.37 5.69 23.76
C HIS A 203 19.46 6.43 24.54
N ARG A 204 20.23 5.70 25.37
CA ARG A 204 21.38 6.25 26.10
C ARG A 204 22.48 6.73 25.16
N ALA A 205 22.79 5.98 24.11
CA ALA A 205 23.77 6.40 23.10
C ALA A 205 23.31 7.68 22.35
N THR A 206 22.02 7.81 22.03
CA THR A 206 21.47 9.02 21.40
C THR A 206 21.47 10.23 22.36
N GLN A 207 21.14 10.02 23.64
CA GLN A 207 21.26 11.04 24.70
C GLN A 207 22.71 11.52 24.88
N GLN A 208 23.68 10.62 24.70
CA GLN A 208 25.10 10.94 24.82
C GLN A 208 25.67 11.67 23.58
N SER A 209 25.09 11.45 22.38
CA SER A 209 25.44 12.17 21.15
C SER A 209 24.73 13.53 20.98
N THR A 210 23.65 13.79 21.73
CA THR A 210 22.86 15.04 21.67
C THR A 210 23.47 16.21 22.46
N THR A 211 24.66 16.04 23.06
CA THR A 211 25.45 17.15 23.61
C THR A 211 25.87 18.17 22.54
N SER A 212 25.88 17.74 21.27
CA SER A 212 25.89 18.60 20.10
C SER A 212 24.47 18.68 19.55
N SER A 213 23.68 19.65 20.03
CA SER A 213 22.37 19.94 19.43
C SER A 213 22.60 20.24 17.95
N LEU A 214 22.11 19.38 17.03
CA LEU A 214 22.03 19.79 15.64
C LEU A 214 21.21 21.08 15.61
N ALA A 215 21.85 22.17 15.16
CA ALA A 215 21.18 23.45 15.07
C ALA A 215 19.95 23.28 14.19
N LEU A 216 18.78 23.62 14.73
CA LEU A 216 17.56 23.67 13.94
C LEU A 216 17.78 24.67 12.80
N PRO A 217 17.55 24.27 11.54
CA PRO A 217 17.51 25.22 10.45
C PRO A 217 16.49 26.32 10.79
N SER A 218 16.78 27.56 10.43
CA SER A 218 15.90 28.71 10.67
C SER A 218 15.57 29.43 9.38
N GLY A 219 14.38 30.03 9.29
CA GLY A 219 13.94 30.75 8.09
C GLY A 219 13.60 29.80 6.93
N TRP A 220 14.05 30.13 5.73
CA TRP A 220 13.72 29.36 4.52
C TRP A 220 14.14 27.87 4.57
N PRO A 221 15.35 27.52 5.03
CA PRO A 221 15.74 26.11 5.20
C PRO A 221 14.82 25.29 6.11
N LEU A 222 14.22 25.90 7.14
CA LEU A 222 13.26 25.21 8.01
C LEU A 222 11.98 24.86 7.25
N ILE A 223 11.47 25.79 6.45
CA ILE A 223 10.28 25.59 5.62
C ILE A 223 10.53 24.43 4.66
N VAL A 224 11.68 24.43 3.98
CA VAL A 224 12.07 23.34 3.08
C VAL A 224 12.18 22.00 3.82
N ALA A 225 12.79 21.98 5.01
CA ALA A 225 12.89 20.77 5.82
C ALA A 225 11.52 20.23 6.24
N ILE A 226 10.58 21.10 6.60
CA ILE A 226 9.19 20.73 6.91
C ILE A 226 8.49 20.20 5.65
N MET A 227 8.64 20.85 4.50
CA MET A 227 8.02 20.41 3.24
C MET A 227 8.54 19.03 2.82
N LEU A 228 9.86 18.82 2.85
CA LEU A 228 10.47 17.52 2.53
C LEU A 228 10.10 16.44 3.56
N GLY A 229 10.06 16.82 4.83
CA GLY A 229 9.62 15.93 5.91
C GLY A 229 8.18 15.48 5.71
N LEU A 230 7.27 16.42 5.44
CA LEU A 230 5.87 16.14 5.17
C LEU A 230 5.67 15.33 3.88
N GLN A 231 6.43 15.63 2.82
CA GLN A 231 6.42 14.84 1.58
C GLN A 231 6.80 13.38 1.87
N GLY A 232 7.86 13.16 2.66
CA GLY A 232 8.25 11.82 3.07
C GLY A 232 7.16 11.12 3.89
N VAL A 233 6.57 11.82 4.86
CA VAL A 233 5.47 11.28 5.67
C VAL A 233 4.27 10.92 4.79
N ILE A 234 3.84 11.81 3.90
CA ILE A 234 2.72 11.58 2.96
C ILE A 234 3.00 10.33 2.14
N TYR A 235 4.19 10.22 1.53
CA TYR A 235 4.59 9.03 0.79
C TYR A 235 4.56 7.76 1.64
N THR A 236 4.87 7.88 2.94
CA THR A 236 4.89 6.75 3.86
C THR A 236 3.49 6.28 4.25
N VAL A 237 2.54 7.20 4.41
CA VAL A 237 1.15 6.85 4.77
C VAL A 237 0.27 6.56 3.56
N ASP A 238 0.77 6.82 2.35
CA ASP A 238 0.04 6.60 1.10
C ASP A 238 -0.32 5.12 0.87
N GLY A 239 -1.41 4.88 0.14
CA GLY A 239 -1.92 3.53 -0.15
C GLY A 239 -3.18 3.11 0.63
N TRP A 240 -3.70 3.99 1.49
CA TRP A 240 -4.97 3.80 2.19
C TRP A 240 -6.17 3.69 1.23
N ASP A 241 -6.04 4.21 0.00
CA ASP A 241 -7.08 4.22 -1.01
C ASP A 241 -7.20 2.90 -1.78
N GLY A 242 -6.21 2.00 -1.71
CA GLY A 242 -6.10 0.84 -2.60
C GLY A 242 -7.33 -0.08 -2.73
N ILE A 243 -8.26 -0.05 -1.78
CA ILE A 243 -9.53 -0.79 -1.86
C ILE A 243 -10.48 -0.28 -2.95
N ILE A 244 -10.40 1.00 -3.33
CA ILE A 244 -11.29 1.60 -4.35
C ILE A 244 -11.12 0.98 -5.73
N TYR A 245 -10.00 0.30 -5.97
CA TYR A 245 -9.73 -0.40 -7.23
C TYR A 245 -10.55 -1.68 -7.40
N PHE A 246 -11.06 -2.24 -6.29
CA PHE A 246 -11.74 -3.53 -6.26
C PHE A 246 -13.27 -3.43 -6.09
N GLY A 247 -13.85 -2.23 -6.30
CA GLY A 247 -15.24 -1.94 -5.95
C GLY A 247 -16.29 -2.97 -6.42
N GLU A 248 -16.16 -3.51 -7.64
CA GLU A 248 -17.13 -4.51 -8.17
C GLU A 248 -16.92 -5.93 -7.63
N GLU A 249 -15.73 -6.22 -7.10
CA GLU A 249 -15.33 -7.52 -6.58
C GLU A 249 -15.50 -7.63 -5.06
N VAL A 250 -15.68 -6.49 -4.37
CA VAL A 250 -15.99 -6.44 -2.93
C VAL A 250 -17.44 -6.84 -2.68
N ARG A 251 -17.63 -7.71 -1.68
CA ARG A 251 -18.94 -8.06 -1.13
C ARG A 251 -19.44 -6.95 -0.22
N ASN A 252 -20.64 -6.44 -0.49
CA ASN A 252 -21.29 -5.36 0.26
C ASN A 252 -20.41 -4.10 0.39
N PRO A 253 -20.06 -3.42 -0.72
CA PRO A 253 -19.13 -2.29 -0.72
C PRO A 253 -19.62 -1.05 0.06
N GLY A 254 -20.91 -0.99 0.43
CA GLY A 254 -21.46 0.09 1.25
C GLY A 254 -21.32 -0.10 2.76
N ARG A 255 -20.61 -1.13 3.22
CA ARG A 255 -20.32 -1.42 4.63
C ARG A 255 -18.81 -1.44 4.86
#